data_AF-A0A382PE05-F1
#
_entry.id   AF-A0A382PE05-F1
#
_cell.length_a   1.000
_cell.length_b   1.000
_cell.length_c   1.000
_cell.angle_alpha   90.00
_cell.angle_beta   90.00
_cell.angle_gamma   90.00
#
_symmetry.space_group_name_H-M   'P 1'
#
loop_
_entity.id
_entity.type
_entity.pdbx_description
1 polymer ?
#
loop_
_entity_poly.entity_id
_entity_poly.type
_entity_poly.pdbx_seq_one_letter_code
_entity_poly.pdbx_strand_id
1 'polypeptide(L)' 'MAVKTLESGKRAHLGSAMSIIEIIRVLYDDYLQYDVNNLKDPNRDRFILSKGHGCLAQYVVLADKGFFDNEELLKF' A
#
# COMPACT_ATOMS: atom_id res chain seq x y z
N MET A 1 -3.81 -9.94 4.09
CA MET A 1 -4.85 -8.92 3.77
C MET A 1 -5.08 -8.80 2.26
N ALA A 2 -4.01 -8.70 1.44
CA ALA A 2 -4.10 -8.59 -0.03
C ALA A 2 -5.02 -9.59 -0.75
N VAL A 3 -5.04 -10.87 -0.34
CA VAL A 3 -5.91 -11.89 -0.96
C VAL A 3 -7.40 -11.57 -0.72
N LYS A 4 -7.77 -11.11 0.48
CA LYS A 4 -9.16 -10.75 0.82
C LYS A 4 -9.65 -9.54 0.03
N THR A 5 -8.77 -8.55 -0.15
CA THR A 5 -9.04 -7.36 -0.99
C THR A 5 -9.26 -7.72 -2.46
N LEU A 6 -8.61 -8.78 -2.96
CA LEU A 6 -8.82 -9.24 -4.33
C LEU A 6 -10.19 -9.90 -4.51
N GLU A 7 -10.62 -10.68 -3.52
CA GLU A 7 -11.91 -11.38 -3.54
C GLU A 7 -13.10 -10.41 -3.58
N SER A 8 -12.99 -9.23 -2.95
CA SER A 8 -14.02 -8.20 -3.00
C SER A 8 -14.12 -7.51 -4.36
N GLY A 9 -12.99 -7.12 -4.95
CA GLY A 9 -12.99 -6.24 -6.13
C GLY A 9 -13.03 -6.91 -7.49
N LYS A 10 -12.76 -8.22 -7.57
CA LYS A 10 -12.73 -9.03 -8.82
C LYS A 10 -11.84 -8.48 -9.96
N ARG A 11 -11.12 -7.37 -9.75
CA ARG A 11 -10.31 -6.64 -10.73
C ARG A 11 -9.03 -6.13 -10.07
N ALA A 12 -8.03 -6.99 -9.97
CA ALA A 12 -6.69 -6.59 -9.56
C ALA A 12 -5.63 -7.50 -10.21
N HIS A 13 -4.46 -6.93 -10.51
CA HIS A 13 -3.33 -7.67 -11.07
C HIS A 13 -2.53 -8.34 -9.95
N LEU A 14 -3.05 -9.46 -9.43
CA LEU A 14 -2.47 -10.15 -8.26
C LEU A 14 -0.98 -10.45 -8.42
N GLY A 15 -0.57 -11.04 -9.56
CA GLY A 15 0.83 -11.36 -9.80
C GLY A 15 1.72 -10.11 -9.82
N SER A 16 1.22 -9.00 -10.34
CA SER A 16 1.94 -7.72 -10.37
C SER A 16 2.14 -7.14 -8.96
N ALA A 17 1.14 -7.27 -8.09
CA ALA A 17 1.20 -6.83 -6.70
C ALA A 17 2.09 -7.74 -5.85
N MET A 18 1.91 -9.05 -5.94
CA MET A 18 2.71 -10.02 -5.18
C MET A 18 4.19 -9.98 -5.57
N SER A 19 4.54 -9.61 -6.81
CA SER A 19 5.95 -9.50 -7.21
C SER A 19 6.71 -8.33 -6.55
N ILE A 20 6.04 -7.44 -5.81
CA ILE A 20 6.66 -6.24 -5.22
C ILE A 20 6.29 -6.02 -3.74
N ILE A 21 5.45 -6.88 -3.15
CA ILE A 21 4.85 -6.58 -1.85
C ILE A 21 5.88 -6.57 -0.72
N GLU A 22 6.87 -7.47 -0.73
CA GLU A 22 7.95 -7.50 0.26
C GLU A 22 8.87 -6.29 0.12
N ILE A 23 9.15 -5.83 -1.11
CA ILE A 23 9.97 -4.64 -1.35
C ILE A 23 9.28 -3.40 -0.79
N ILE A 24 7.98 -3.23 -1.09
CA ILE A 24 7.20 -2.11 -0.55
C ILE A 24 7.14 -2.21 0.98
N ARG A 25 6.96 -3.42 1.52
CA ARG A 25 6.91 -3.62 2.96
C ARG A 25 8.18 -3.13 3.66
N VAL A 26 9.35 -3.56 3.19
CA VAL A 26 10.65 -3.14 3.73
C VAL A 26 10.82 -1.63 3.63
N LEU A 27 10.44 -1.01 2.51
CA LEU A 27 10.50 0.45 2.37
C LEU A 27 9.69 1.18 3.45
N TYR A 28 8.45 0.75 3.71
CA TYR A 28 7.59 1.36 4.73
C TYR A 28 7.93 0.97 6.17
N ASP A 29 8.60 -0.16 6.40
CA ASP A 29 9.00 -0.59 7.74
C ASP A 29 10.31 0.04 8.18
N ASP A 30 11.31 0.10 7.29
CA ASP A 30 12.70 0.29 7.70
C ASP A 30 13.35 1.57 7.12
N TYR A 31 12.84 2.11 6.01
CA TYR A 31 13.56 3.14 5.25
C TYR A 31 12.83 4.47 5.11
N LEU A 32 11.52 4.46 4.85
CA LEU A 32 10.77 5.69 4.58
C LEU A 32 10.51 6.46 5.88
N GLN A 33 10.88 7.72 5.90
CA GLN A 33 10.51 8.66 6.95
C GLN A 33 9.14 9.27 6.64
N TYR A 34 8.13 8.92 7.42
CA TYR A 34 6.78 9.49 7.32
C TYR A 34 6.08 9.51 8.68
N ASP A 35 5.10 10.41 8.82
CA ASP A 35 4.16 10.45 9.95
C ASP A 35 2.73 10.38 9.41
N VAL A 36 2.00 9.35 9.82
CA VAL A 36 0.62 9.10 9.41
C VAL A 36 -0.32 10.19 9.95
N ASN A 37 0.02 10.81 11.07
CA ASN A 37 -0.75 11.93 11.64
C ASN A 37 -0.40 13.27 10.98
N ASN A 38 0.71 13.35 10.24
CA ASN A 38 1.18 14.56 9.57
C ASN A 38 1.69 14.30 8.14
N LEU A 39 0.78 13.96 7.24
CA LEU A 39 1.07 13.71 5.83
C LEU A 39 1.55 14.95 5.04
N LYS A 40 1.48 16.14 5.64
CA LYS A 40 1.90 17.41 5.04
C LYS A 40 3.32 17.83 5.44
N ASP A 41 4.02 17.04 6.24
CA ASP A 41 5.42 17.31 6.56
C ASP A 41 6.24 17.50 5.26
N PRO A 42 6.84 18.68 5.02
CA PRO A 42 7.63 18.92 3.82
C PRO A 42 8.89 18.06 3.73
N ASN A 43 9.37 17.52 4.87
CA ASN A 43 10.58 16.70 4.95
C ASN A 43 10.31 15.20 4.86
N ARG A 44 9.04 14.77 4.77
CA ARG A 44 8.73 13.34 4.63
C ARG A 44 9.25 12.79 3.31
N ASP A 45 9.59 11.52 3.32
CA ASP A 45 9.89 10.80 2.09
C ASP A 45 8.63 10.66 1.22
N ARG A 46 8.87 10.64 -0.09
CA ARG A 46 7.81 10.51 -1.11
C ARG A 46 8.01 9.22 -1.87
N PHE A 47 7.19 8.24 -1.55
CA PHE A 47 7.10 7.01 -2.33
C PHE A 47 6.11 7.17 -3.50
N ILE A 48 6.59 6.92 -4.72
CA ILE A 48 5.78 6.96 -5.96
C ILE A 48 5.85 5.59 -6.62
N LEU A 49 4.72 4.89 -6.67
CA LEU A 49 4.63 3.62 -7.38
C LEU A 49 4.37 3.85 -8.88
N SER A 50 5.44 3.89 -9.67
CA SER A 50 5.34 4.01 -11.14
C SER A 50 4.64 2.79 -11.78
N LYS A 51 4.82 1.59 -11.19
CA LYS A 51 4.13 0.36 -11.59
C LYS A 51 2.68 0.35 -11.08
N GLY A 52 1.83 1.20 -11.66
CA GLY A 52 0.45 1.43 -11.19
C GLY A 52 -0.41 0.17 -11.11
N HIS A 53 -0.22 -0.80 -12.01
CA HIS A 53 -0.94 -2.08 -11.97
C HIS A 53 -0.58 -2.94 -10.72
N GLY A 54 0.48 -2.61 -9.98
CA GLY A 54 0.83 -3.23 -8.70
C GLY A 54 0.23 -2.51 -7.47
N CYS A 55 -0.69 -1.56 -7.67
CA CYS A 55 -1.21 -0.67 -6.62
C CYS A 55 -1.76 -1.40 -5.39
N LEU A 56 -2.32 -2.60 -5.56
CA LEU A 56 -2.83 -3.40 -4.45
C LEU A 56 -1.77 -3.66 -3.37
N ALA A 57 -0.52 -3.88 -3.75
CA ALA A 57 0.58 -4.06 -2.80
C ALA A 57 0.80 -2.80 -1.95
N GLN A 58 0.75 -1.63 -2.58
CA GLN A 58 0.87 -0.36 -1.88
C GLN A 58 -0.33 -0.10 -0.96
N TYR A 59 -1.56 -0.34 -1.42
CA TYR A 59 -2.77 -0.09 -0.63
C TYR A 59 -2.81 -0.93 0.64
N VAL A 60 -2.46 -2.21 0.53
CA VAL A 60 -2.44 -3.11 1.68
C VAL A 60 -1.39 -2.69 2.71
N VAL A 61 -0.21 -2.25 2.27
CA VAL A 61 0.82 -1.72 3.18
C VAL A 61 0.37 -0.41 3.82
N LEU A 62 -0.23 0.51 3.05
CA LEU A 62 -0.75 1.78 3.58
C LEU A 62 -1.85 1.57 4.62
N ALA A 63 -2.78 0.66 4.39
CA ALA A 63 -3.83 0.32 5.35
C ALA A 63 -3.24 -0.25 6.65
N ASP A 64 -2.28 -1.18 6.53
CA ASP A 64 -1.58 -1.76 7.68
C ASP A 64 -0.77 -0.71 8.47
N LYS A 65 -0.22 0.29 7.79
CA LYS A 65 0.44 1.43 8.42
C LYS A 65 -0.52 2.46 9.02
N GLY A 66 -1.83 2.29 8.87
CA GLY A 66 -2.84 3.17 9.46
C GLY A 66 -3.15 4.43 8.67
N PHE A 67 -2.77 4.51 7.39
CA PHE A 67 -3.13 5.65 6.54
C PHE A 67 -4.65 5.75 6.31
N PHE A 68 -5.36 4.62 6.38
CA PHE A 68 -6.80 4.51 6.32
C PHE A 68 -7.24 3.16 6.90
N ASP A 69 -8.53 2.99 7.17
CA ASP A 69 -9.06 1.75 7.74
C ASP A 69 -8.95 0.57 6.77
N ASN A 70 -8.62 -0.61 7.29
CA ASN A 70 -8.56 -1.85 6.53
C ASN A 70 -9.89 -2.17 5.84
N GLU A 71 -11.02 -1.72 6.38
CA GLU A 71 -12.33 -1.89 5.76
C GLU A 71 -12.45 -1.17 4.40
N GLU A 72 -11.71 -0.08 4.18
CA GLU A 72 -11.69 0.60 2.87
C GLU A 72 -11.16 -0.32 1.76
N LEU A 73 -10.28 -1.27 2.11
CA LEU A 73 -9.79 -2.25 1.14
C LEU A 73 -10.89 -3.16 0.60
N LEU A 74 -12.01 -3.32 1.31
CA LEU A 74 -13.11 -4.19 0.88
C LEU A 74 -14.09 -3.49 -0.07
N LYS A 75 -13.94 -2.18 -0.28
CA LYS A 75 -14.82 -1.38 -1.15
C LYS A 75 -14.37 -1.31 -2.61
N PHE A 76 -13.15 -1.78 -2.90
CA PHE A 76 -12.63 -1.92 -4.26
C PHE A 76 -13.23 -3.13 -4.95
#